data_AF-A0AAV9S0L6-F1
#
_entry.id   AF-A0AAV9S0L6-F1
#
_cell.length_a   1.000
_cell.length_b   1.000
_cell.length_c   1.000
_cell.angle_alpha   90.00
_cell.angle_beta   90.00
_cell.angle_gamma   90.00
#
_symmetry.space_group_name_H-M   'P 1'
#
loop_
_entity.id
_entity.type
_entity.pdbx_description
1 polymer ?
#
loop_
_entity_poly.entity_id
_entity_poly.type
_entity_poly.pdbx_seq_one_letter_code
_entity_poly.pdbx_strand_id
1 'polypeptide(L)'
;MQTTNFRVTVVVESDVVEICGALKNIVAVGAGFCDGLGFGDNTKAAVIRLGLMEMIAFAKVFCTDCPVSPVTFLESCGVADLITTCYGGRNRKIGEAFAKTGKSIEQLEIEMLNGQKLQGPATASEVHVILKQKNMVEKFPLFTAVHQICFNGHPVTEFIKCLQNHPEHM
;
A
#
# COMPACT_ATOMS: atom_id res chain seq x y z
N MET A 1 11.79 10.84 22.89
CA MET A 1 11.16 11.67 23.94
C MET A 1 9.76 12.07 23.48
N GLN A 2 8.77 12.01 24.38
CA GLN A 2 7.37 12.39 24.12
C GLN A 2 7.13 13.87 24.44
N THR A 3 6.22 14.55 23.74
CA THR A 3 5.80 15.93 24.02
C THR A 3 4.27 16.06 24.08
N THR A 4 3.74 17.25 24.37
CA THR A 4 2.29 17.53 24.33
C THR A 4 1.69 17.33 22.94
N ASN A 5 2.46 17.64 21.89
CA ASN A 5 2.04 17.57 20.49
C ASN A 5 2.57 16.31 19.76
N PHE A 6 3.35 15.47 20.45
CA PHE A 6 3.93 14.26 19.90
C PHE A 6 3.84 13.13 20.93
N ARG A 7 2.74 12.36 20.86
CA ARG A 7 2.43 11.24 21.76
C ARG A 7 3.02 9.95 21.19
N VAL A 8 3.59 9.11 22.06
CA VAL A 8 4.30 7.90 21.64
C VAL A 8 3.72 6.69 22.37
N THR A 9 3.29 5.69 21.62
CA THR A 9 3.01 4.35 22.14
C THR A 9 4.22 3.47 21.87
N VAL A 10 4.73 2.77 22.89
CA VAL A 10 5.83 1.81 22.74
C VAL A 10 5.23 0.42 22.62
N VAL A 11 5.64 -0.32 21.59
CA VAL A 11 5.24 -1.70 21.34
C VAL A 11 6.47 -2.59 21.20
N VAL A 12 6.30 -3.89 21.41
CA VAL A 12 7.40 -4.87 21.38
C VAL A 12 7.67 -5.37 19.95
N GLU A 13 6.64 -5.39 19.10
CA GLU A 13 6.68 -5.92 17.73
C GLU A 13 7.37 -4.94 16.75
N SER A 14 8.69 -4.74 16.89
CA SER A 14 9.45 -3.75 16.11
C SER A 14 9.45 -4.00 14.60
N ASP A 15 9.57 -5.26 14.17
CA ASP A 15 9.52 -5.65 12.76
C ASP A 15 8.15 -5.39 12.13
N VAL A 16 7.06 -5.60 12.89
CA VAL A 16 5.69 -5.29 12.47
C VAL A 16 5.49 -3.78 12.33
N VAL A 17 5.98 -2.99 13.27
CA VAL A 17 5.92 -1.52 13.19
C VAL A 17 6.66 -1.00 11.95
N GLU A 18 7.86 -1.53 11.70
CA GLU A 18 8.69 -1.12 10.56
C GLU A 18 8.07 -1.50 9.22
N ILE A 19 7.60 -2.75 9.08
CA ILE A 19 7.03 -3.23 7.81
C ILE A 19 5.74 -2.48 7.44
N CYS A 20 4.96 -2.01 8.43
CA CYS A 20 3.78 -1.19 8.17
C CYS A 20 4.13 0.07 7.37
N GLY A 21 5.23 0.74 7.72
CA GLY A 21 5.70 1.96 7.06
C GLY A 21 6.06 1.75 5.58
N ALA A 22 6.53 0.56 5.21
CA ALA A 22 6.82 0.20 3.83
C ALA A 22 5.53 -0.15 3.06
N LEU A 23 4.74 -1.10 3.57
CA LEU A 23 3.60 -1.68 2.86
C LEU A 23 2.47 -0.66 2.62
N LYS A 24 2.25 0.28 3.54
CA LYS A 24 1.22 1.32 3.39
C LYS A 24 1.36 2.14 2.11
N ASN A 25 2.59 2.28 1.60
CA ASN A 25 2.85 3.04 0.38
C ASN A 25 2.33 2.31 -0.87
N ILE A 26 2.30 0.97 -0.87
CA ILE A 26 1.69 0.18 -1.94
C ILE A 26 0.18 0.45 -1.98
N VAL A 27 -0.47 0.35 -0.81
CA VAL A 27 -1.91 0.61 -0.69
C VAL A 27 -2.25 2.05 -1.09
N ALA A 28 -1.39 3.02 -0.75
CA ALA A 28 -1.57 4.41 -1.14
C ALA A 28 -1.51 4.63 -2.66
N VAL A 29 -0.68 3.89 -3.39
CA VAL A 29 -0.70 3.92 -4.87
C VAL A 29 -2.04 3.42 -5.39
N GLY A 30 -2.53 2.28 -4.86
CA GLY A 30 -3.86 1.74 -5.22
C GLY A 30 -5.01 2.72 -4.91
N ALA A 31 -4.96 3.39 -3.76
CA ALA A 31 -5.93 4.45 -3.42
C ALA A 31 -5.86 5.62 -4.41
N GLY A 32 -4.66 5.98 -4.86
CA GLY A 32 -4.45 6.95 -5.93
C GLY A 32 -5.05 6.51 -7.26
N PHE A 33 -4.93 5.23 -7.64
CA PHE A 33 -5.60 4.71 -8.83
C PHE A 33 -7.12 4.86 -8.74
N CYS A 34 -7.72 4.58 -7.58
CA CYS A 34 -9.15 4.81 -7.38
C CYS A 34 -9.56 6.27 -7.60
N ASP A 35 -8.80 7.22 -7.06
CA ASP A 35 -9.02 8.66 -7.27
C ASP A 35 -8.92 9.03 -8.76
N GLY A 36 -7.90 8.50 -9.44
CA GLY A 36 -7.65 8.81 -10.84
C GLY A 36 -8.71 8.25 -11.79
N LEU A 37 -9.30 7.11 -11.42
CA LEU A 37 -10.40 6.48 -12.14
C LEU A 37 -11.79 7.08 -11.82
N GLY A 38 -11.86 8.05 -10.90
CA GLY A 38 -13.10 8.73 -10.53
C GLY A 38 -14.00 7.96 -9.57
N PHE A 39 -13.47 6.98 -8.84
CA PHE A 39 -14.23 6.31 -7.78
C PHE A 39 -14.33 7.17 -6.53
N GLY A 40 -15.44 7.02 -5.79
CA GLY A 40 -15.70 7.75 -4.56
C GLY A 40 -15.09 7.11 -3.30
N ASP A 41 -15.39 7.72 -2.15
CA ASP A 41 -14.79 7.36 -0.86
C ASP A 41 -15.10 5.93 -0.41
N ASN A 42 -16.27 5.38 -0.77
CA ASN A 42 -16.63 3.99 -0.42
C ASN A 42 -15.69 2.98 -1.09
N THR A 43 -15.36 3.18 -2.37
CA THR A 43 -14.42 2.31 -3.09
C THR A 43 -13.01 2.49 -2.55
N LYS A 44 -12.60 3.73 -2.26
CA LYS A 44 -11.30 4.00 -1.62
C LYS A 44 -11.20 3.34 -0.24
N ALA A 45 -12.25 3.41 0.56
CA ALA A 45 -12.30 2.75 1.88
C ALA A 45 -12.18 1.23 1.75
N ALA A 46 -12.78 0.62 0.72
CA ALA A 46 -12.59 -0.80 0.43
C ALA A 46 -11.12 -1.13 0.09
N VAL A 47 -10.45 -0.31 -0.71
CA VAL A 47 -9.01 -0.47 -1.02
C VAL A 47 -8.14 -0.34 0.23
N ILE A 48 -8.41 0.67 1.07
CA ILE A 48 -7.68 0.86 2.33
C ILE A 48 -7.87 -0.36 3.24
N ARG A 49 -9.12 -0.82 3.40
CA ARG A 49 -9.45 -1.97 4.24
C ARG A 49 -8.78 -3.25 3.75
N LEU A 50 -8.90 -3.56 2.45
CA LEU A 50 -8.30 -4.76 1.86
C LEU A 50 -6.77 -4.69 1.87
N GLY A 51 -6.20 -3.51 1.60
CA GLY A 51 -4.77 -3.26 1.72
C GLY A 51 -4.27 -3.48 3.15
N LEU A 52 -5.02 -3.07 4.17
CA LEU A 52 -4.70 -3.35 5.57
C LEU A 52 -4.72 -4.85 5.88
N MET A 53 -5.68 -5.61 5.31
CA MET A 53 -5.71 -7.06 5.47
C MET A 53 -4.50 -7.74 4.81
N GLU A 54 -4.10 -7.30 3.62
CA GLU A 54 -2.87 -7.77 2.99
C GLU A 54 -1.62 -7.39 3.79
N MET A 55 -1.57 -6.20 4.40
CA MET A 55 -0.48 -5.81 5.31
C MET A 55 -0.37 -6.77 6.51
N ILE A 56 -1.50 -7.06 7.16
CA ILE A 56 -1.56 -8.01 8.29
C ILE A 56 -1.13 -9.41 7.86
N ALA A 57 -1.66 -9.90 6.74
CA ALA A 57 -1.35 -11.22 6.21
C ALA A 57 0.14 -11.34 5.82
N PHE A 58 0.71 -10.28 5.26
CA PHE A 58 2.13 -10.24 4.88
C PHE A 58 3.00 -10.30 6.13
N ALA A 59 2.76 -9.42 7.11
CA ALA A 59 3.54 -9.41 8.35
C ALA A 59 3.48 -10.76 9.07
N LYS A 60 2.30 -11.37 9.21
CA LYS A 60 2.15 -12.70 9.84
C LYS A 60 3.01 -13.80 9.20
N VAL A 61 3.37 -13.65 7.94
CA VAL A 61 4.17 -14.64 7.19
C VAL A 61 5.65 -14.31 7.23
N PHE A 62 6.01 -13.02 7.22
CA PHE A 62 7.38 -12.58 6.97
C PHE A 62 8.07 -11.92 8.17
N CYS A 63 7.33 -11.45 9.17
CA CYS A 63 7.88 -10.96 10.45
C CYS A 63 8.09 -12.15 11.38
N THR A 64 9.28 -12.23 12.00
CA THR A 64 9.72 -13.40 12.77
C THR A 64 10.27 -13.06 14.14
N ASP A 65 10.45 -11.78 14.46
CA ASP A 65 11.08 -11.39 15.74
C ASP A 65 10.18 -11.76 16.92
N CYS A 66 8.86 -11.66 16.75
CA CYS A 66 7.87 -12.11 17.72
C CYS A 66 6.52 -12.41 17.06
N PRO A 67 5.57 -13.07 17.78
CA PRO A 67 4.25 -13.35 17.23
C PRO A 67 3.51 -12.07 16.83
N VAL A 68 3.10 -11.99 15.57
CA VAL A 68 2.41 -10.83 15.02
C VAL A 68 0.98 -10.74 15.57
N SER A 69 0.71 -9.66 16.32
CA SER A 69 -0.62 -9.33 16.79
C SER A 69 -1.33 -8.40 15.79
N PRO A 70 -2.55 -8.75 15.33
CA PRO A 70 -3.36 -7.82 14.54
C PRO A 70 -3.64 -6.48 15.25
N VAL A 71 -3.54 -6.43 16.58
CA VAL A 71 -3.76 -5.21 17.37
C VAL A 71 -2.69 -4.16 17.06
N THR A 72 -1.45 -4.55 16.74
CA THR A 72 -0.36 -3.63 16.35
C THR A 72 -0.74 -2.79 15.12
N PHE A 73 -1.57 -3.31 14.23
CA PHE A 73 -2.06 -2.59 13.05
C PHE A 73 -3.10 -1.51 13.40
N LEU A 74 -3.65 -1.51 14.61
CA LEU A 74 -4.50 -0.45 15.14
C LEU A 74 -3.68 0.71 15.73
N GLU A 75 -2.39 0.52 15.98
CA GLU A 75 -1.49 1.59 16.41
C GLU A 75 -1.23 2.60 15.28
N SER A 76 -0.60 3.73 15.63
CA SER A 76 -0.36 4.82 14.68
C SER A 76 0.46 4.40 13.46
N CYS A 77 1.34 3.41 13.58
CA CYS A 77 2.17 2.90 12.47
C CYS A 77 1.35 2.15 11.40
N GLY A 78 0.21 1.58 11.78
CA GLY A 78 -0.67 0.82 10.90
C GLY A 78 -1.77 1.70 10.33
N VAL A 79 -2.96 1.62 10.92
CA VAL A 79 -4.19 2.22 10.38
C VAL A 79 -4.11 3.75 10.23
N ALA A 80 -3.52 4.47 11.19
CA ALA A 80 -3.48 5.94 11.12
C ALA A 80 -2.55 6.42 10.00
N ASP A 81 -1.34 5.86 9.92
CA ASP A 81 -0.38 6.20 8.87
C ASP A 81 -0.86 5.74 7.48
N LEU A 82 -1.54 4.59 7.41
CA LEU A 82 -2.18 4.12 6.19
C LEU A 82 -3.24 5.12 5.70
N ILE A 83 -4.17 5.54 6.57
CA ILE A 83 -5.24 6.48 6.21
C ILE A 83 -4.63 7.81 5.73
N THR A 84 -3.74 8.44 6.50
CA THR A 84 -3.18 9.74 6.11
C THR A 84 -2.41 9.65 4.79
N THR A 85 -1.72 8.53 4.54
CA THR A 85 -0.99 8.32 3.29
C THR A 85 -1.93 8.11 2.10
N CYS A 86 -3.04 7.37 2.28
CA CYS A 86 -4.05 7.13 1.24
C CYS A 86 -4.93 8.35 0.93
N TYR A 87 -4.96 9.38 1.77
CA TYR A 87 -5.67 10.64 1.50
C TYR A 87 -4.75 11.80 1.09
N GLY A 88 -3.51 11.86 1.58
CA GLY A 88 -2.62 13.01 1.38
C GLY A 88 -1.19 12.71 0.89
N GLY A 89 -0.80 11.44 0.79
CA GLY A 89 0.58 11.05 0.50
C GLY A 89 1.03 11.28 -0.95
N ARG A 90 2.36 11.40 -1.14
CA ARG A 90 3.00 11.46 -2.47
C ARG A 90 2.63 10.25 -3.34
N ASN A 91 2.59 9.05 -2.75
CA ASN A 91 2.19 7.81 -3.44
C ASN A 91 0.77 7.92 -4.03
N ARG A 92 -0.20 8.42 -3.24
CA ARG A 92 -1.57 8.66 -3.69
C ARG A 92 -1.61 9.67 -4.83
N LYS A 93 -0.95 10.82 -4.67
CA LYS A 93 -0.93 11.90 -5.66
C LYS A 93 -0.38 11.45 -7.02
N ILE A 94 0.69 10.66 -7.01
CA ILE A 94 1.27 10.11 -8.24
C ILE A 94 0.42 8.99 -8.83
N GLY A 95 -0.14 8.10 -8.00
CA GLY A 95 -1.07 7.08 -8.48
C GLY A 95 -2.29 7.69 -9.18
N GLU A 96 -2.85 8.78 -8.63
CA GLU A 96 -3.94 9.52 -9.24
C GLU A 96 -3.54 10.14 -10.59
N ALA A 97 -2.39 10.81 -10.65
CA ALA A 97 -1.90 11.42 -11.88
C ALA A 97 -1.58 10.38 -12.96
N PHE A 98 -1.00 9.23 -12.56
CA PHE A 98 -0.75 8.09 -13.44
C PHE A 98 -2.06 7.61 -14.08
N ALA A 99 -3.08 7.36 -13.26
CA ALA A 99 -4.37 6.88 -13.74
C ALA A 99 -5.09 7.88 -14.66
N LYS A 100 -4.95 9.19 -14.41
CA LYS A 100 -5.58 10.25 -15.23
C LYS A 100 -4.86 10.53 -16.55
N THR A 101 -3.54 10.42 -16.57
CA THR A 101 -2.72 10.93 -17.69
C THR A 101 -2.08 9.84 -18.53
N GLY A 102 -1.90 8.63 -17.99
CA GLY A 102 -1.16 7.55 -18.64
C GLY A 102 0.35 7.80 -18.76
N LYS A 103 0.88 8.88 -18.17
CA LYS A 103 2.31 9.14 -18.09
C LYS A 103 3.00 8.08 -17.26
N SER A 104 4.29 7.85 -17.51
CA SER A 104 5.07 6.91 -16.69
C SER A 104 5.27 7.45 -15.27
N ILE A 105 5.47 6.56 -14.29
CA ILE A 105 5.80 6.95 -12.92
C ILE A 105 7.04 7.84 -12.90
N GLU A 106 8.08 7.52 -13.66
CA GLU A 106 9.30 8.32 -13.75
C GLU A 106 9.06 9.75 -14.22
N GLN A 107 8.21 9.94 -15.25
CA GLN A 107 7.83 11.27 -15.72
C GLN A 107 7.11 12.06 -14.62
N LEU A 108 6.16 11.42 -13.93
CA LEU A 108 5.40 12.06 -12.86
C LEU A 108 6.26 12.39 -11.64
N GLU A 109 7.26 11.56 -11.31
CA GLU A 109 8.24 11.87 -10.25
C GLU A 109 9.02 13.15 -10.57
N ILE A 110 9.50 13.30 -11.81
CA ILE A 110 10.24 14.48 -12.25
C ILE A 110 9.35 15.72 -12.20
N GLU A 111 8.12 15.62 -12.70
CA GLU A 111 7.19 16.75 -12.80
C GLU A 111 6.62 17.20 -11.46
N MET A 112 6.42 16.28 -10.51
CA MET A 112 5.58 16.55 -9.33
C MET A 112 6.31 16.44 -7.99
N LEU A 113 7.50 15.86 -7.95
CA LEU A 113 8.20 15.55 -6.69
C LEU A 113 9.56 16.22 -6.51
N ASN A 114 9.97 17.10 -7.44
CA ASN A 114 11.19 17.90 -7.34
C ASN A 114 12.43 17.07 -6.94
N GLY A 115 12.60 15.89 -7.54
CA GLY A 115 13.75 15.00 -7.30
C GLY A 115 13.56 13.95 -6.21
N GLN A 116 12.40 13.88 -5.54
CA GLN A 116 12.11 12.79 -4.61
C GLN A 116 11.55 11.55 -5.33
N LYS A 117 12.02 10.36 -4.94
CA LYS A 117 11.57 9.07 -5.48
C LYS A 117 10.36 8.51 -4.74
N LEU A 118 9.48 7.83 -5.47
CA LEU A 118 8.34 7.11 -4.92
C LEU A 118 8.77 5.76 -4.36
N GLN A 119 8.37 5.47 -3.12
CA GLN A 119 8.65 4.17 -2.51
C GLN A 119 7.60 3.12 -2.87
N GLY A 120 6.32 3.48 -3.04
CA GLY A 120 5.21 2.52 -3.22
C GLY A 120 5.44 1.52 -4.36
N PRO A 121 5.70 1.95 -5.61
CA PRO A 121 5.98 1.06 -6.73
C PRO A 121 7.22 0.20 -6.48
N ALA A 122 8.32 0.78 -5.99
CA ALA A 122 9.53 0.04 -5.68
C ALA A 122 9.27 -1.05 -4.63
N THR A 123 8.58 -0.72 -3.53
CA THR A 123 8.17 -1.68 -2.50
C THR A 123 7.25 -2.76 -3.07
N ALA A 124 6.30 -2.41 -3.96
CA ALA A 124 5.44 -3.40 -4.61
C ALA A 124 6.23 -4.38 -5.48
N SER A 125 7.29 -3.92 -6.14
CA SER A 125 8.21 -4.78 -6.91
C SER A 125 8.94 -5.78 -6.01
N GLU A 126 9.52 -5.33 -4.90
CA GLU A 126 10.22 -6.21 -3.95
C GLU A 126 9.26 -7.21 -3.30
N VAL A 127 8.09 -6.75 -2.86
CA VAL A 127 7.03 -7.61 -2.32
C VAL A 127 6.60 -8.66 -3.33
N HIS A 128 6.42 -8.30 -4.61
CA HIS A 128 6.04 -9.26 -5.64
C HIS A 128 7.11 -10.34 -5.86
N VAL A 129 8.40 -9.99 -5.83
CA VAL A 129 9.51 -10.96 -5.91
C VAL A 129 9.44 -11.97 -4.75
N ILE A 130 9.28 -11.49 -3.52
CA ILE A 130 9.18 -12.33 -2.32
C ILE A 130 7.97 -13.26 -2.42
N LEU A 131 6.80 -12.73 -2.79
CA LEU A 131 5.57 -13.52 -2.92
C LEU A 131 5.68 -14.59 -4.00
N LYS A 132 6.35 -14.28 -5.12
CA LYS A 132 6.60 -15.24 -6.20
C LYS A 132 7.48 -16.39 -5.72
N GLN A 133 8.55 -16.11 -4.98
CA GLN A 133 9.43 -17.13 -4.41
C GLN A 133 8.71 -18.05 -3.40
N LYS A 134 7.67 -17.54 -2.73
CA LYS A 134 6.86 -18.30 -1.77
C LYS A 134 5.60 -18.95 -2.36
N ASN A 135 5.34 -18.79 -3.66
CA ASN A 135 4.09 -19.21 -4.31
C ASN A 135 2.84 -18.62 -3.62
N MET A 136 2.90 -17.35 -3.23
CA MET A 136 1.85 -16.67 -2.47
C MET A 136 1.21 -15.50 -3.23
N VAL A 137 1.59 -15.26 -4.49
CA VAL A 137 1.10 -14.12 -5.29
C VAL A 137 -0.42 -13.99 -5.29
N GLU A 138 -1.14 -15.11 -5.43
CA GLU A 138 -2.62 -15.11 -5.46
C GLU A 138 -3.27 -14.71 -4.12
N LYS A 139 -2.53 -14.79 -3.01
CA LYS A 139 -3.02 -14.38 -1.68
C LYS A 139 -2.96 -12.87 -1.46
N PHE A 140 -2.26 -12.13 -2.32
CA PHE A 140 -2.06 -10.68 -2.21
C PHE A 140 -2.39 -9.98 -3.53
N PRO A 141 -3.66 -10.05 -3.99
CA PRO A 141 -4.07 -9.50 -5.28
C PRO A 141 -3.88 -7.97 -5.38
N LEU A 142 -4.05 -7.20 -4.31
CA LEU A 142 -3.88 -5.74 -4.32
C LEU A 142 -2.42 -5.36 -4.48
N PHE A 143 -1.51 -5.92 -3.66
CA PHE A 143 -0.08 -5.66 -3.80
C PHE A 143 0.44 -6.08 -5.18
N THR A 144 -0.02 -7.24 -5.66
CA THR A 144 0.33 -7.74 -6.99
C THR A 144 -0.20 -6.82 -8.09
N ALA A 145 -1.46 -6.36 -8.01
CA ALA A 145 -2.05 -5.48 -9.01
C ALA A 145 -1.28 -4.16 -9.13
N VAL A 146 -0.86 -3.57 -8.00
CA VAL A 146 -0.03 -2.35 -8.01
C VAL A 146 1.28 -2.59 -8.75
N HIS A 147 1.97 -3.70 -8.47
CA HIS A 147 3.19 -4.06 -9.20
C HIS A 147 2.93 -4.24 -10.71
N GLN A 148 1.92 -5.02 -11.09
CA GLN A 148 1.62 -5.31 -12.50
C GLN A 148 1.29 -4.04 -13.29
N ILE A 149 0.54 -3.10 -12.70
CA ILE A 149 0.17 -1.83 -13.34
C ILE A 149 1.39 -0.93 -13.47
N CYS A 150 2.23 -0.84 -12.44
CA CYS A 150 3.38 0.07 -12.45
C CYS A 150 4.53 -0.40 -13.36
N PHE A 151 4.74 -1.71 -13.52
CA PHE A 151 5.94 -2.25 -14.19
C PHE A 151 5.66 -3.12 -15.42
N ASN A 152 4.51 -3.79 -15.48
CA ASN A 152 4.23 -4.79 -16.52
C ASN A 152 3.16 -4.33 -17.52
N GLY A 153 2.79 -3.05 -17.50
CA GLY A 153 1.89 -2.45 -18.48
C GLY A 153 0.43 -2.88 -18.34
N HIS A 154 0.03 -3.47 -17.21
CA HIS A 154 -1.38 -3.79 -16.99
C HIS A 154 -2.22 -2.50 -16.96
N PRO A 155 -3.40 -2.48 -17.61
CA PRO A 155 -4.24 -1.30 -17.61
C PRO A 155 -4.71 -0.97 -16.20
N VAL A 156 -4.55 0.29 -15.79
CA VAL A 156 -4.99 0.76 -14.46
C VAL A 156 -6.49 0.58 -14.22
N THR A 157 -7.29 0.58 -15.28
CA THR A 157 -8.74 0.30 -15.23
C THR A 157 -9.07 -1.10 -14.71
N GLU A 158 -8.11 -2.03 -14.74
CA GLU A 158 -8.28 -3.37 -14.19
C GLU A 158 -8.04 -3.46 -12.68
N PHE A 159 -7.53 -2.39 -12.05
CA PHE A 159 -7.20 -2.40 -10.62
C PHE A 159 -8.39 -2.86 -9.76
N ILE A 160 -9.61 -2.40 -10.04
CA ILE A 160 -10.80 -2.78 -9.25
C ILE A 160 -11.12 -4.27 -9.34
N LYS A 161 -10.75 -4.97 -10.42
CA LYS A 161 -10.99 -6.42 -10.55
C LYS A 161 -10.24 -7.21 -9.48
N CYS A 162 -9.11 -6.72 -8.99
CA CYS A 162 -8.36 -7.37 -7.91
C CYS A 162 -9.13 -7.38 -6.59
N LEU A 163 -10.04 -6.42 -6.39
CA LEU A 163 -10.87 -6.30 -5.18
C LEU A 163 -12.09 -7.22 -5.24
N GLN A 164 -12.60 -7.52 -6.44
CA GLN A 164 -13.82 -8.31 -6.64
C GLN A 164 -13.64 -9.78 -6.24
N ASN A 165 -12.44 -10.33 -6.44
CA ASN A 165 -12.10 -11.72 -6.16
C ASN A 165 -11.11 -11.85 -5.00
N HIS A 166 -11.16 -10.91 -4.04
CA HIS A 166 -10.18 -10.86 -2.95
C HIS A 166 -10.37 -12.02 -1.96
N PRO A 167 -9.29 -12.70 -1.50
CA PRO A 167 -9.37 -13.86 -0.59
C PRO A 167 -10.17 -13.64 0.71
N GLU A 168 -10.17 -12.42 1.24
CA GLU A 168 -10.98 -12.00 2.40
C GLU A 168 -12.51 -12.13 2.20
N HIS A 169 -12.98 -12.43 0.99
CA HIS A 169 -14.39 -12.61 0.65
C HIS A 169 -14.72 -14.03 0.15
N MET A 170 -13.74 -14.94 0.15
CA MET A 170 -13.90 -16.34 -0.28
C MET A 170 -14.04 -17.30 0.90
#